data_AF-A0A2N4S551-F1
#
_entry.id   AF-A0A2N4S551-F1
#
_cell.length_a   1.000
_cell.length_b   1.000
_cell.length_c   1.000
_cell.angle_alpha   90.00
_cell.angle_beta   90.00
_cell.angle_gamma   90.00
#
_symmetry.space_group_name_H-M   'P 1'
#
loop_
_entity.id
_entity.type
_entity.pdbx_description
1 polymer ?
#
loop_
_entity_poly.entity_id
_entity_poly.type
_entity_poly.pdbx_seq_one_letter_code
_entity_poly.pdbx_strand_id
1 'polypeptide(L)'
;MFIGLCICINFYVHLYSNKLDRYYVGSTGNPEDRLKRHNSGRSTYTKPGIPWNLVYLKEYQTRSQAYSAEQYIKSRKSRIFITAEFILRGESSAETCLKGSTFIRHEGAKTRSRQIIGIHQ
;
A
#
# COMPACT_ATOMS: atom_id res chain seq x y z
N MET A 1 -15.66 31.53 -0.64
CA MET A 1 -15.68 30.75 0.62
C MET A 1 -15.53 29.27 0.25
N PHE A 2 -14.29 28.82 -0.01
CA PHE A 2 -14.03 27.41 -0.30
C PHE A 2 -13.99 26.69 1.03
N ILE A 3 -15.09 26.00 1.35
CA ILE A 3 -15.13 25.05 2.46
C ILE A 3 -14.23 23.90 2.01
N GLY A 4 -12.93 24.03 2.28
CA GLY A 4 -11.94 23.01 1.99
C GLY A 4 -12.26 21.80 2.85
N LEU A 5 -13.07 20.89 2.31
CA LEU A 5 -13.29 19.58 2.89
C LEU A 5 -11.93 18.88 2.86
N CYS A 6 -11.18 18.99 3.95
CA CYS A 6 -9.92 18.30 4.13
C CYS A 6 -10.26 16.82 4.27
N ILE A 7 -10.36 16.12 3.15
CA ILE A 7 -10.58 14.67 3.14
C ILE A 7 -9.30 14.08 3.73
N CYS A 8 -9.37 13.65 4.99
CA CYS A 8 -8.28 12.95 5.64
C CYS A 8 -8.17 11.54 5.04
N ILE A 9 -7.31 11.39 4.03
CA ILE A 9 -7.01 10.09 3.42
C ILE A 9 -6.35 9.21 4.49
N ASN A 10 -6.92 8.04 4.70
CA ASN A 10 -6.36 7.01 5.56
C ASN A 10 -5.85 5.87 4.72
N PHE A 11 -4.75 5.28 5.14
CA PHE A 11 -4.09 4.21 4.42
C PHE A 11 -4.17 2.92 5.19
N TYR A 12 -4.28 1.85 4.43
CA TYR A 12 -4.09 0.50 4.88
C TYR A 12 -2.76 -0.01 4.33
N VAL A 13 -1.90 -0.49 5.21
CA VAL A 13 -0.48 -0.77 4.94
C VAL A 13 -0.16 -2.22 5.25
N HIS A 14 0.53 -2.87 4.33
CA HIS A 14 1.23 -4.13 4.60
C HIS A 14 2.72 -3.92 4.46
N LEU A 15 3.44 -4.35 5.49
CA LEU A 15 4.89 -4.41 5.46
C LEU A 15 5.33 -5.86 5.51
N TYR A 16 6.35 -6.22 4.74
CA TYR A 16 6.94 -7.54 4.76
C TYR A 16 8.36 -7.48 5.31
N SER A 17 8.70 -8.42 6.19
CA SER A 17 10.05 -8.64 6.67
C SER A 17 10.60 -9.92 6.06
N ASN A 18 11.58 -9.78 5.16
CA ASN A 18 12.29 -10.92 4.60
C ASN A 18 13.03 -11.72 5.70
N LYS A 19 13.45 -11.03 6.76
CA LYS A 19 14.20 -11.61 7.87
C LYS A 19 13.37 -12.57 8.72
N LEU A 20 12.08 -12.26 8.91
CA LEU A 20 11.18 -13.06 9.75
C LEU A 20 10.15 -13.88 8.95
N ASP A 21 10.18 -13.77 7.62
CA ASP A 21 9.12 -14.24 6.73
C ASP A 21 7.72 -13.86 7.26
N ARG A 22 7.58 -12.60 7.67
CA ARG A 22 6.39 -12.12 8.39
C ARG A 22 5.83 -10.87 7.76
N TYR A 23 4.50 -10.86 7.67
CA TYR A 23 3.71 -9.69 7.31
C TYR A 23 3.29 -8.93 8.56
N TYR A 24 3.43 -7.61 8.50
CA TYR A 24 2.78 -6.68 9.39
C TYR A 24 1.62 -6.02 8.65
N VAL A 25 0.48 -5.91 9.33
CA VAL A 25 -0.76 -5.37 8.76
C VAL A 25 -1.29 -4.28 9.69
N GLY A 26 -1.53 -3.08 9.16
CA GLY A 26 -2.10 -1.99 9.94
C GLY A 26 -2.58 -0.79 9.12
N SER A 27 -3.44 0.03 9.70
CA SER A 27 -3.90 1.29 9.13
C SER A 27 -3.12 2.49 9.68
N THR A 28 -2.93 3.54 8.88
CA THR A 28 -2.17 4.76 9.23
C THR A 28 -2.61 5.94 8.35
N GLY A 29 -2.54 7.17 8.86
CA GLY A 29 -2.73 8.37 8.02
C GLY A 29 -1.47 8.74 7.20
N ASN A 30 -0.31 8.20 7.57
CA ASN A 30 0.94 8.42 6.87
C ASN A 30 1.73 7.09 6.76
N PRO A 31 1.81 6.47 5.57
CA PRO A 31 2.48 5.19 5.37
C PRO A 31 4.00 5.31 5.41
N GLU A 32 4.57 6.42 4.95
CA GLU A 32 6.02 6.65 4.96
C GLU A 32 6.55 6.78 6.38
N ASP A 33 5.90 7.60 7.20
CA ASP A 33 6.24 7.75 8.62
C ASP A 33 6.10 6.41 9.36
N ARG A 34 5.05 5.64 9.04
CA ARG A 34 4.86 4.29 9.59
C ARG A 34 6.04 3.37 9.26
N LEU A 35 6.47 3.35 8.00
CA LEU A 35 7.60 2.55 7.52
C LEU A 35 8.90 2.99 8.20
N LYS A 36 9.18 4.30 8.23
CA LYS A 36 10.36 4.88 8.90
C LYS A 36 10.39 4.50 10.39
N ARG A 37 9.26 4.60 11.10
CA ARG A 37 9.18 4.18 12.50
C ARG A 37 9.42 2.68 12.69
N HIS A 38 8.89 1.83 11.82
CA HIS A 38 9.12 0.38 11.91
C HIS A 38 10.58 0.02 11.69
N ASN A 39 11.24 0.69 10.75
CA ASN A 39 12.66 0.53 10.46
C ASN A 39 13.60 1.24 11.44
N SER A 40 13.09 2.17 12.26
CA SER A 40 13.88 2.85 13.31
C SER A 40 14.15 1.99 14.56
N GLY A 41 13.54 0.80 14.68
CA GLY A 41 13.78 -0.11 15.82
C GLY A 41 13.18 0.34 17.16
N ARG A 42 12.31 1.35 17.16
CA ARG A 42 11.69 1.90 18.38
C ARG A 42 10.68 0.97 19.06
N SER A 43 10.10 0.00 18.34
CA SER A 43 9.12 -0.94 18.89
C SER A 43 9.75 -2.32 19.10
N THR A 44 9.60 -2.89 20.29
CA THR A 44 10.07 -4.23 20.63
C THR A 44 9.46 -5.31 19.74
N TYR A 45 8.23 -5.12 19.28
CA TYR A 45 7.53 -6.06 18.41
C TYR A 45 8.05 -6.03 16.96
N THR A 46 8.38 -4.84 16.44
CA THR A 46 8.75 -4.66 15.03
C THR A 46 10.27 -4.68 14.83
N LYS A 47 11.06 -4.38 15.86
CA LYS A 47 12.52 -4.35 15.83
C LYS A 47 13.15 -5.65 15.28
N PRO A 48 12.69 -6.86 15.64
CA PRO A 48 13.30 -8.09 15.11
C PRO A 48 13.11 -8.26 13.60
N GLY A 49 12.09 -7.62 13.02
CA GLY A 49 11.72 -7.73 11.60
C GLY A 49 12.36 -6.70 10.68
N ILE A 50 13.28 -5.87 11.18
CA ILE A 50 13.99 -4.91 10.33
C ILE A 50 14.96 -5.67 9.40
N PRO A 51 15.02 -5.33 8.10
CA PRO A 51 14.26 -4.29 7.41
C PRO A 51 12.83 -4.72 7.04
N TRP A 52 11.88 -3.81 7.26
CA TRP A 52 10.52 -3.89 6.77
C TRP A 52 10.42 -3.21 5.40
N ASN A 53 9.77 -3.87 4.45
CA ASN A 53 9.52 -3.39 3.10
C ASN A 53 8.03 -3.12 2.92
N LEU A 54 7.66 -1.97 2.37
CA LEU A 54 6.28 -1.68 2.00
C LEU A 54 5.92 -2.53 0.77
N VAL A 55 4.99 -3.47 0.95
CA VAL A 55 4.55 -4.36 -0.14
C VAL A 55 3.19 -3.98 -0.68
N TYR A 56 2.29 -3.46 0.17
CA TYR A 56 0.96 -3.04 -0.28
C TYR A 56 0.47 -1.82 0.46
N LEU A 57 -0.19 -0.95 -0.30
CA LEU A 57 -0.81 0.27 0.18
C LEU A 57 -2.17 0.45 -0.49
N LYS A 58 -3.20 0.69 0.32
CA LYS A 58 -4.53 1.05 -0.18
C LYS A 58 -5.09 2.26 0.54
N GLU A 59 -5.64 3.18 -0.23
CA GLU A 59 -6.27 4.39 0.25
C GLU A 59 -7.73 4.18 0.60
N TYR A 60 -8.17 4.88 1.64
CA TYR A 60 -9.53 4.94 2.13
C TYR A 60 -9.87 6.38 2.48
N GLN A 61 -11.11 6.78 2.18
CA GLN A 61 -11.58 8.14 2.45
C GLN A 61 -11.77 8.42 3.94
N THR A 62 -11.96 7.36 4.74
CA THR A 62 -12.18 7.49 6.19
C THR A 62 -11.34 6.49 6.97
N ARG A 63 -10.99 6.88 8.20
CA ARG A 63 -10.32 5.99 9.16
C ARG A 63 -11.14 4.73 9.46
N SER A 64 -12.47 4.85 9.51
CA SER A 64 -13.37 3.73 9.78
C SER A 64 -13.28 2.67 8.69
N GLN A 65 -13.26 3.09 7.41
CA GLN A 65 -13.10 2.16 6.29
C GLN A 65 -11.73 1.46 6.31
N ALA A 66 -10.64 2.21 6.57
CA ALA A 66 -9.30 1.63 6.69
C ALA A 66 -9.22 0.62 7.85
N TYR A 67 -9.83 0.94 8.99
CA TYR A 67 -9.87 0.07 10.16
C TYR A 67 -10.72 -1.18 9.92
N SER A 68 -11.88 -1.05 9.28
CA SER A 68 -12.74 -2.18 8.94
C SER A 68 -12.03 -3.16 8.01
N ALA A 69 -11.30 -2.66 7.00
CA ALA A 69 -10.46 -3.48 6.14
C ALA A 69 -9.35 -4.19 6.92
N GLU A 70 -8.66 -3.48 7.82
CA GLU A 70 -7.64 -4.08 8.70
C GLU A 70 -8.21 -5.22 9.55
N GLN A 71 -9.38 -5.02 10.17
CA GLN A 71 -10.03 -6.05 10.98
C GLN A 71 -10.47 -7.25 10.14
N TYR A 72 -11.02 -7.00 8.95
CA TYR A 72 -11.42 -8.06 8.03
C TYR A 72 -10.23 -8.95 7.63
N ILE A 73 -9.08 -8.37 7.34
CA ILE A 73 -7.87 -9.15 7.00
C ILE A 73 -7.34 -9.90 8.23
N LYS A 74 -7.32 -9.25 9.40
CA LYS A 74 -6.90 -9.90 10.66
C LYS A 74 -7.81 -11.05 11.06
N SER A 75 -9.11 -10.97 10.80
CA SER A 75 -10.09 -12.01 11.17
C SER A 75 -9.92 -13.29 10.35
N ARG A 76 -9.38 -13.20 9.13
CA ARG A 76 -9.12 -14.36 8.27
C ARG A 76 -8.07 -15.31 8.82
N LYS A 77 -7.15 -14.81 9.67
CA LYS A 77 -6.08 -15.58 10.36
C LYS A 77 -5.30 -16.55 9.46
N SER A 78 -5.31 -16.33 8.15
CA SER A 78 -4.72 -17.22 7.15
C SER A 78 -3.62 -16.49 6.41
N ARG A 79 -2.39 -17.01 6.52
CA ARG A 79 -1.24 -16.46 5.82
C ARG A 79 -1.43 -16.52 4.30
N ILE A 80 -1.98 -17.63 3.80
CA ILE A 80 -2.27 -17.80 2.37
C ILE A 80 -3.27 -16.74 1.89
N PHE A 81 -4.29 -16.43 2.69
CA PHE A 81 -5.26 -15.40 2.34
C PHE A 81 -4.62 -14.01 2.28
N ILE A 82 -3.80 -13.65 3.26
CA ILE A 82 -3.09 -12.35 3.29
C ILE A 82 -2.13 -12.23 2.10
N THR A 83 -1.38 -13.29 1.81
CA THR A 83 -0.45 -13.33 0.68
C THR A 83 -1.19 -13.29 -0.66
N ALA A 84 -2.28 -14.05 -0.82
CA ALA A 84 -3.07 -14.07 -2.05
C ALA A 84 -3.76 -12.72 -2.28
N GLU A 85 -4.31 -12.09 -1.24
CA GLU A 85 -4.89 -10.75 -1.37
C GLU A 85 -3.82 -9.71 -1.74
N PHE A 86 -2.59 -9.86 -1.24
CA PHE A 86 -1.45 -9.07 -1.70
C PHE A 86 -1.11 -9.32 -3.16
N ILE A 87 -0.88 -10.58 -3.58
CA ILE A 87 -0.47 -10.92 -4.94
C ILE A 87 -1.54 -10.50 -5.95
N LEU A 88 -2.81 -10.81 -5.68
CA LEU A 88 -3.93 -10.53 -6.58
C LEU A 88 -4.26 -9.04 -6.70
N ARG A 89 -3.89 -8.22 -5.69
CA ARG A 89 -4.14 -6.76 -5.71
C ARG A 89 -2.87 -5.93 -5.91
N GLY A 90 -1.69 -6.55 -5.88
CA GLY A 90 -0.37 -5.91 -5.87
C GLY A 90 0.09 -5.41 -7.24
N GLU A 91 -0.55 -5.83 -8.34
CA GLU A 91 -0.16 -5.43 -9.69
C GLU A 91 -0.65 -4.02 -10.09
N SER A 92 -1.50 -3.33 -9.32
CA SER A 92 -2.17 -2.11 -9.79
C SER A 92 -1.97 -0.81 -8.98
N SER A 93 -1.20 -0.79 -7.88
CA SER A 93 -1.19 0.36 -6.95
C SER A 93 0.19 0.94 -6.58
N ALA A 94 1.28 0.19 -6.73
CA ALA A 94 2.60 0.67 -6.28
C ALA A 94 3.12 1.87 -7.08
N GLU A 95 2.76 2.01 -8.36
CA GLU A 95 3.17 3.15 -9.19
C GLU A 95 2.31 4.41 -9.02
N THR A 96 1.11 4.29 -8.46
CA THR A 96 0.13 5.40 -8.42
C THR A 96 0.28 6.27 -7.17
N CYS A 97 0.67 5.69 -6.02
CA CYS A 97 0.59 6.39 -4.74
C CYS A 97 1.79 7.30 -4.43
N LEU A 98 2.98 7.05 -4.98
CA LEU A 98 4.15 7.93 -4.77
C LEU A 98 4.16 9.19 -5.65
N LYS A 99 3.24 9.30 -6.63
CA LYS A 99 3.11 10.48 -7.51
C LYS A 99 1.96 11.41 -7.12
N GLY A 100 1.21 11.08 -6.07
CA GLY A 100 -0.13 11.66 -5.82
C GLY A 100 -0.23 12.87 -4.89
N SER A 101 0.88 13.48 -4.44
CA SER A 101 0.84 14.71 -3.64
C SER A 101 1.16 15.97 -4.47
N THR A 102 0.76 16.03 -5.74
CA THR A 102 0.59 17.31 -6.44
C THR A 102 -0.47 17.17 -7.53
N PHE A 103 -1.66 17.70 -7.26
CA PHE A 103 -2.72 17.85 -8.23
C PHE A 103 -2.34 19.02 -9.16
N ILE A 104 -1.75 18.74 -10.32
CA ILE A 104 -1.81 19.64 -11.48
C ILE A 104 -2.42 18.87 -12.64
N ARG A 105 -3.58 19.36 -13.05
CA ARG A 105 -4.34 18.97 -14.23
C ARG A 105 -3.46 19.16 -15.47
N HIS A 106 -3.20 18.11 -16.23
CA HIS A 106 -2.91 18.26 -17.65
C HIS A 106 -3.70 17.24 -18.45
N GLU A 107 -4.45 17.78 -19.39
CA GLU A 107 -5.31 17.11 -20.35
C GLU A 107 -4.47 16.24 -21.30
N GLY A 108 -5.07 15.11 -21.71
CA GLY A 108 -4.84 14.50 -23.02
C GLY A 108 -3.49 13.81 -23.27
N ALA A 109 -3.50 12.47 -23.28
CA ALA A 109 -2.61 11.71 -24.15
C ALA A 109 -3.24 10.38 -24.57
N LYS A 110 -3.51 10.29 -25.88
CA LYS A 110 -3.87 9.07 -26.62
C LYS A 110 -2.92 7.92 -26.28
N THR A 111 -3.46 6.76 -25.91
CA THR A 111 -2.72 5.50 -25.97
C THR A 111 -2.60 5.08 -27.44
N ARG A 112 -1.41 5.27 -28.03
CA ARG A 112 -1.05 4.77 -29.35
C ARG A 112 -0.07 3.61 -29.21
N SER A 113 -0.48 2.45 -29.74
CA SER A 113 0.33 1.50 -30.54
C SER A 113 1.42 0.65 -29.87
N ARG A 114 1.37 -0.67 -30.12
CA ARG A 114 2.27 -1.49 -30.99
C ARG A 114 2.19 -2.95 -30.54
N GLN A 115 1.63 -3.86 -31.36
CA GLN A 115 2.30 -4.60 -32.43
C GLN A 115 3.37 -5.56 -31.88
N ILE A 116 2.98 -6.81 -31.66
CA ILE A 116 3.89 -7.93 -31.38
C ILE A 116 4.38 -8.47 -32.72
N ILE A 117 5.65 -8.16 -33.00
CA ILE A 117 6.49 -8.81 -34.00
C ILE A 117 6.93 -10.17 -33.44
N GLY A 118 6.86 -11.20 -34.28
CA GLY A 118 7.30 -12.55 -33.95
C GLY A 118 8.81 -12.69 -33.88
N ILE A 119 9.24 -13.81 -33.29
CA ILE A 119 10.57 -14.37 -33.46
C ILE A 119 10.48 -15.91 -33.54
N HIS A 120 11.06 -16.41 -34.63
CA HIS A 120 11.57 -17.74 -34.90
C HIS A 120 11.91 -18.61 -33.67
N GLN A 121 11.49 -19.88 -33.71
CA GLN A 121 12.35 -20.99 -34.14
C GLN A 121 11.51 -22.06 -34.83
#